data_AF-A0A1Y1VUQ8-F1
#
_entry.id   AF-A0A1Y1VUQ8-F1
#
_cell.length_a   1.000
_cell.length_b   1.000
_cell.length_c   1.000
_cell.angle_alpha   90.00
_cell.angle_beta   90.00
_cell.angle_gamma   90.00
#
_symmetry.space_group_name_H-M   'P 1'
#
loop_
_entity.id
_entity.type
_entity.pdbx_description
1 polymer ?
#
loop_
_entity_poly.entity_id
_entity_poly.type
_entity_poly.pdbx_seq_one_letter_code
_entity_poly.pdbx_strand_id
1 'polypeptide(L)'
;DVGGKDTYLRQVALISILAQTGSFVPANEAQLHVVDAIYSRIGAHDNLALDQSTFMVEMSETADILWHATSRSLVILDDIGGGTSTTDGVSIAYATLKYLHDKVRCKALFATHYHELVPHVVPSLAGVQPLHTAIYEDGEGGFAFLHKVKPGICERSHGLYVAQIAGMPDEVLETARQFAIRRCSV
;
A
#
# COMPACT_ATOMS: atom_id res chain seq x y z
N ASP A 1 -7.82 3.82 -3.80
CA ASP A 1 -7.69 2.47 -4.39
C ASP A 1 -9.02 1.71 -4.25
N VAL A 2 -9.53 1.03 -5.29
CA VAL A 2 -10.83 0.28 -5.25
C VAL A 2 -10.60 -1.18 -4.84
N GLY A 3 -9.35 -1.65 -4.80
CA GLY A 3 -9.02 -3.05 -4.53
C GLY A 3 -9.22 -3.49 -3.07
N GLY A 4 -9.41 -2.56 -2.14
CA GLY A 4 -9.59 -2.85 -0.70
C GLY A 4 -8.30 -2.91 0.11
N LYS A 5 -7.18 -2.38 -0.40
CA LYS A 5 -5.91 -2.29 0.34
C LYS A 5 -6.07 -1.48 1.62
N ASP A 6 -6.60 -0.26 1.52
CA ASP A 6 -6.77 0.65 2.67
C ASP A 6 -7.70 0.04 3.73
N THR A 7 -8.76 -0.65 3.29
CA THR A 7 -9.68 -1.38 4.17
C THR A 7 -8.95 -2.48 4.92
N TYR A 8 -8.13 -3.27 4.24
CA TYR A 8 -7.32 -4.32 4.86
C TYR A 8 -6.31 -3.74 5.86
N LEU A 9 -5.61 -2.66 5.50
CA LEU A 9 -4.67 -1.96 6.39
C LEU A 9 -5.36 -1.48 7.68
N ARG A 10 -6.49 -0.78 7.54
CA ARG A 10 -7.28 -0.29 8.68
C ARG A 10 -7.83 -1.43 9.52
N GLN A 11 -8.28 -2.51 8.89
CA GLN A 11 -8.77 -3.71 9.59
C GLN A 11 -7.70 -4.29 10.53
N VAL A 12 -6.45 -4.43 10.06
CA VAL A 12 -5.36 -4.95 10.90
C VAL A 12 -5.09 -4.03 12.09
N ALA A 13 -5.05 -2.71 11.87
CA ALA A 13 -4.88 -1.73 12.95
C ALA A 13 -5.98 -1.85 14.02
N LEU A 14 -7.24 -1.89 13.59
CA LEU A 14 -8.40 -1.96 14.49
C LEU A 14 -8.44 -3.27 15.28
N ILE A 15 -8.11 -4.40 14.63
CA ILE A 15 -8.00 -5.71 15.30
C ILE A 15 -6.93 -5.66 16.41
N SER A 16 -5.76 -5.07 16.13
CA SER A 16 -4.70 -4.91 17.13
C SER A 16 -5.15 -4.04 18.32
N ILE A 17 -5.87 -2.95 18.08
CA ILE A 17 -6.41 -2.09 19.14
C ILE A 17 -7.42 -2.85 20.00
N LEU A 18 -8.43 -3.47 19.39
CA LEU A 18 -9.47 -4.22 20.10
C LEU A 18 -8.91 -5.34 20.96
N ALA A 19 -7.91 -6.07 20.45
CA ALA A 19 -7.28 -7.13 21.22
C ALA A 19 -6.57 -6.60 22.48
N GLN A 20 -5.86 -5.47 22.38
CA GLN A 20 -5.13 -4.91 23.50
C GLN A 20 -6.00 -4.14 24.50
N THR A 21 -7.23 -3.78 24.13
CA THR A 21 -8.24 -3.27 25.08
C THR A 21 -8.97 -4.41 25.82
N GLY A 22 -8.68 -5.67 25.49
CA GLY A 22 -9.33 -6.84 26.07
C GLY A 22 -10.69 -7.19 25.44
N SER A 23 -11.00 -6.63 24.26
CA SER A 23 -12.22 -6.94 23.52
C SER A 23 -12.05 -8.20 22.66
N PHE A 24 -13.17 -8.86 22.34
CA PHE A 24 -13.22 -9.75 21.19
C PHE A 24 -12.88 -8.97 19.90
N VAL A 25 -12.35 -9.68 18.92
CA VAL A 25 -11.96 -9.13 17.61
C VAL A 25 -12.81 -9.73 16.48
N PRO A 26 -13.03 -8.99 15.38
CA PRO A 26 -13.80 -9.48 14.23
C PRO A 26 -12.96 -10.43 13.36
N ALA A 27 -12.70 -11.63 13.86
CA ALA A 27 -12.00 -12.70 13.14
C ALA A 27 -12.48 -14.09 13.60
N ASN A 28 -12.36 -15.09 12.74
CA ASN A 28 -12.59 -16.49 13.12
C ASN A 28 -11.57 -16.97 14.17
N GLU A 29 -10.31 -16.54 14.02
CA GLU A 29 -9.20 -16.75 14.96
C GLU A 29 -8.21 -15.58 14.83
N ALA A 30 -7.58 -15.16 15.93
CA ALA A 30 -6.53 -14.15 15.89
C ALA A 30 -5.42 -14.45 16.92
N GLN A 31 -4.18 -14.56 16.44
CA GLN A 31 -2.97 -14.62 17.26
C GLN A 31 -2.16 -13.36 17.03
N LEU A 32 -2.11 -12.50 18.04
CA LEU A 32 -1.55 -11.15 17.94
C LEU A 32 -0.42 -10.99 18.95
N HIS A 33 0.61 -10.22 18.58
CA HIS A 33 1.63 -9.82 19.54
C HIS A 33 1.22 -8.51 20.20
N VAL A 34 1.69 -8.32 21.43
CA VAL A 34 1.54 -7.03 22.11
C VAL A 34 2.44 -6.01 21.43
N VAL A 35 1.83 -4.96 20.88
CA VAL A 35 2.48 -3.81 20.26
C VAL A 35 2.53 -2.66 21.24
N ASP A 36 3.65 -1.93 21.25
CA ASP A 36 3.82 -0.75 22.10
C ASP A 36 3.19 0.51 21.49
N ALA A 37 3.15 0.59 20.17
CA ALA A 37 2.48 1.64 19.41
C ALA A 37 2.03 1.12 18.04
N ILE A 38 0.98 1.75 17.51
CA ILE A 38 0.55 1.58 16.13
C ILE A 38 0.79 2.91 15.43
N TYR A 39 1.66 2.89 14.42
CA TYR A 39 1.94 4.02 13.56
C TYR A 39 1.25 3.82 12.22
N SER A 40 0.54 4.83 11.75
CA SER A 40 -0.15 4.75 10.47
C SER A 40 0.01 6.03 9.66
N ARG A 41 0.49 5.89 8.43
CA ARG A 41 0.25 6.85 7.36
C ARG A 41 -0.64 6.15 6.35
N ILE A 42 -1.94 6.36 6.47
CA ILE A 42 -2.95 5.93 5.50
C ILE A 42 -3.54 7.22 4.94
N GLY A 43 -3.48 7.40 3.62
CA GLY A 43 -3.74 8.69 2.97
C GLY A 43 -5.00 9.40 3.48
N ALA A 44 -4.86 10.67 3.85
CA ALA A 44 -5.95 11.61 3.94
C ALA A 44 -5.79 12.56 2.75
N HIS A 45 -6.68 12.45 1.76
CA HIS A 45 -6.68 13.33 0.60
C HIS A 45 -7.11 14.78 0.91
N ASP A 46 -7.47 15.09 2.16
CA ASP A 46 -7.98 16.41 2.53
C ASP A 46 -7.27 16.95 3.78
N ASN A 47 -6.16 17.64 3.56
CA ASN A 47 -5.77 18.72 4.44
C ASN A 47 -5.18 19.87 3.61
N LEU A 48 -6.08 20.63 2.98
CA LEU A 48 -5.80 21.94 2.38
C LEU A 48 -5.50 23.03 3.42
N ALA A 49 -5.55 22.68 4.71
CA ALA A 49 -5.36 23.58 5.83
C ALA A 49 -3.96 23.38 6.41
N LEU A 50 -2.97 24.01 5.78
CA LEU A 50 -1.70 24.53 6.30
C LEU A 50 -0.85 24.89 5.07
N ASP A 51 -0.06 25.96 5.15
CA ASP A 51 0.74 26.55 4.07
C ASP A 51 1.95 25.67 3.65
N GLN A 52 1.77 24.36 3.69
CA GLN A 52 2.77 23.31 3.45
C GLN A 52 2.30 22.41 2.32
N SER A 53 3.23 22.00 1.46
CA SER A 53 2.98 20.99 0.43
C SER A 53 2.48 19.70 1.08
N THR A 54 1.43 19.08 0.50
CA THR A 54 0.93 17.75 0.91
C THR A 54 2.05 16.72 0.98
N PHE A 55 3.03 16.82 0.09
CA PHE A 55 4.21 15.95 0.11
C PHE A 55 5.12 16.23 1.32
N MET A 56 5.29 17.48 1.74
CA MET A 56 6.07 17.82 2.92
C MET A 56 5.42 17.28 4.21
N VAL A 57 4.09 17.36 4.31
CA VAL A 57 3.34 16.78 5.43
C VAL A 57 3.54 15.27 5.46
N GLU A 58 3.38 14.59 4.31
CA GLU A 58 3.63 13.15 4.18
C GLU A 58 5.05 12.75 4.61
N MET A 59 6.07 13.51 4.18
CA MET A 59 7.45 13.25 4.55
C MET A 59 7.71 13.48 6.04
N SER A 60 7.06 14.48 6.64
CA SER A 60 7.19 14.78 8.07
C SER A 60 6.53 13.71 8.93
N GLU A 61 5.34 13.23 8.55
CA GLU A 61 4.67 12.10 9.19
C GLU A 61 5.51 10.82 9.08
N THR A 62 6.05 10.55 7.88
CA THR A 62 6.92 9.38 7.66
C THR A 62 8.18 9.48 8.53
N ALA A 63 8.81 10.65 8.61
CA ALA A 63 9.97 10.88 9.46
C ALA A 63 9.64 10.66 10.93
N ASP A 64 8.51 11.15 11.42
CA ASP A 64 8.06 10.97 12.80
C ASP A 64 7.88 9.48 13.15
N ILE A 65 7.26 8.71 12.24
CA ILE A 65 7.12 7.25 12.38
C ILE A 65 8.50 6.60 12.46
N LEU A 66 9.42 6.93 11.55
CA LEU A 66 10.76 6.32 11.52
C LEU A 66 11.61 6.65 12.75
N TRP A 67 11.42 7.83 13.34
CA TRP A 67 12.15 8.25 14.55
C TRP A 67 11.68 7.55 15.82
N HIS A 68 10.38 7.22 15.91
CA HIS A 68 9.79 6.74 17.16
C HIS A 68 9.42 5.26 17.16
N ALA A 69 9.23 4.65 15.98
CA ALA A 69 8.90 3.23 15.89
C ALA A 69 9.99 2.36 16.53
N THR A 70 9.55 1.34 17.27
CA THR A 70 10.41 0.33 17.88
C THR A 70 10.21 -1.03 17.21
N SER A 71 11.05 -2.01 17.53
CA SER A 71 10.88 -3.39 17.07
C SER A 71 9.57 -4.05 17.52
N ARG A 72 8.87 -3.49 18.53
CA ARG A 72 7.57 -3.97 19.00
C ARG A 72 6.40 -3.20 18.40
N SER A 73 6.65 -2.18 17.60
CA SER A 73 5.58 -1.39 16.99
C SER A 73 4.94 -2.11 15.81
N LEU A 74 3.70 -1.74 15.49
CA LEU A 74 3.05 -2.06 14.23
C LEU A 74 3.04 -0.81 13.36
N VAL A 75 3.70 -0.87 12.20
CA VAL A 75 3.78 0.25 11.26
C VAL A 75 2.93 -0.04 10.03
N ILE A 76 2.09 0.91 9.62
CA ILE A 76 1.22 0.80 8.46
C ILE A 76 1.47 2.01 7.58
N LEU A 77 2.01 1.78 6.39
CA LEU A 77 2.31 2.82 5.41
C LEU A 77 1.55 2.53 4.13
N ASP A 78 0.91 3.56 3.60
CA ASP A 78 0.12 3.51 2.38
C ASP A 78 0.62 4.61 1.45
N ASP A 79 0.97 4.26 0.21
CA ASP A 79 1.32 5.17 -0.88
C ASP A 79 2.29 6.31 -0.53
N ILE A 80 3.38 5.95 0.16
CA ILE A 80 4.51 6.84 0.39
C ILE A 80 5.22 7.13 -0.94
N GLY A 81 5.52 8.40 -1.20
CA GLY A 81 6.19 8.91 -2.39
C GLY A 81 5.25 9.46 -3.47
N GLY A 82 3.92 9.40 -3.27
CA GLY A 82 2.94 9.72 -4.32
C GLY A 82 2.92 11.19 -4.77
N GLY A 83 3.38 12.12 -3.94
CA GLY A 83 3.36 13.56 -4.20
C GLY A 83 4.57 14.14 -4.93
N THR A 84 5.49 13.32 -5.45
CA THR A 84 6.74 13.75 -6.10
C THR A 84 7.00 13.01 -7.42
N SER A 85 8.17 13.24 -8.04
CA SER A 85 8.60 12.50 -9.23
C SER A 85 8.60 10.99 -8.96
N THR A 86 8.25 10.18 -9.97
CA THR A 86 8.22 8.71 -9.80
C THR A 86 9.55 8.15 -9.29
N THR A 87 10.67 8.69 -9.79
CA THR A 87 12.01 8.24 -9.38
C THR A 87 12.29 8.55 -7.91
N ASP A 88 11.96 9.76 -7.46
CA ASP A 88 12.16 10.15 -6.05
C ASP A 88 11.20 9.37 -5.14
N GLY A 89 9.94 9.22 -5.56
CA GLY A 89 8.93 8.48 -4.81
C GLY A 89 9.31 7.02 -4.58
N VAL A 90 9.74 6.31 -5.64
CA VAL A 90 10.25 4.94 -5.53
C VAL A 90 11.48 4.88 -4.62
N SER A 91 12.41 5.82 -4.75
CA SER A 91 13.64 5.85 -3.95
C SER A 91 13.36 6.04 -2.46
N ILE A 92 12.47 6.98 -2.12
CA ILE A 92 12.05 7.25 -0.74
C ILE A 92 11.28 6.06 -0.17
N ALA A 93 10.35 5.49 -0.92
CA ALA A 93 9.58 4.32 -0.50
C ALA A 93 10.50 3.12 -0.21
N TYR A 94 11.46 2.84 -1.10
CA TYR A 94 12.45 1.78 -0.89
C TYR A 94 13.29 2.03 0.37
N ALA A 95 13.85 3.23 0.52
CA ALA A 95 14.68 3.58 1.67
C ALA A 95 13.91 3.46 2.99
N THR A 96 12.65 3.90 3.00
CA THR A 96 11.74 3.80 4.14
C THR A 96 11.49 2.34 4.52
N LEU A 97 11.09 1.50 3.56
CA LEU A 97 10.86 0.07 3.79
C LEU A 97 12.14 -0.63 4.28
N LYS A 98 13.28 -0.33 3.66
CA LYS A 98 14.57 -0.89 4.07
C LYS A 98 14.98 -0.47 5.48
N TYR A 99 14.72 0.77 5.88
CA TYR A 99 15.02 1.24 7.24
C TYR A 99 14.15 0.53 8.28
N LEU A 100 12.84 0.42 8.04
CA LEU A 100 11.93 -0.33 8.89
C LEU A 100 12.37 -1.80 9.02
N HIS A 101 12.81 -2.42 7.92
CA HIS A 101 13.30 -3.79 7.90
C HIS A 101 14.64 -3.98 8.63
N ASP A 102 15.68 -3.22 8.27
CA ASP A 102 17.05 -3.47 8.74
C ASP A 102 17.31 -2.93 10.16
N LYS A 103 16.76 -1.74 10.44
CA LYS A 103 17.06 -0.96 11.66
C LYS A 103 15.98 -1.11 12.71
N VAL A 104 14.73 -0.80 12.37
CA VAL A 104 13.63 -0.83 13.34
C VAL A 104 13.22 -2.26 13.66
N ARG A 105 13.16 -3.14 12.65
CA ARG A 105 12.77 -4.55 12.73
C ARG A 105 11.39 -4.75 13.35
N CYS A 106 10.45 -3.89 12.99
CA CYS A 106 9.06 -3.95 13.42
C CYS A 106 8.20 -4.78 12.46
N LYS A 107 6.98 -5.11 12.88
CA LYS A 107 5.95 -5.58 11.95
C LYS A 107 5.46 -4.41 11.12
N ALA A 108 5.46 -4.55 9.80
CA ALA A 108 5.03 -3.50 8.88
C ALA A 108 4.08 -4.02 7.81
N LEU A 109 3.04 -3.23 7.51
CA LEU A 109 2.27 -3.35 6.27
C LEU A 109 2.60 -2.14 5.40
N PHE A 110 3.02 -2.40 4.17
CA PHE A 110 3.44 -1.37 3.22
C PHE A 110 2.64 -1.52 1.93
N ALA A 111 1.61 -0.70 1.76
CA ALA A 111 0.85 -0.62 0.52
C ALA A 111 1.50 0.39 -0.42
N THR A 112 1.59 0.02 -1.70
CA THR A 112 2.21 0.85 -2.73
C THR A 112 1.67 0.52 -4.11
N HIS A 113 1.76 1.50 -5.01
CA HIS A 113 1.58 1.32 -6.45
C HIS A 113 2.90 1.14 -7.22
N TYR A 114 4.06 1.26 -6.56
CA TYR A 114 5.38 1.11 -7.18
C TYR A 114 5.76 -0.36 -7.37
N HIS A 115 5.45 -0.90 -8.54
CA HIS A 115 5.87 -2.24 -8.93
C HIS A 115 7.40 -2.31 -9.09
N GLU A 116 8.04 -1.18 -9.36
CA GLU A 116 9.48 -0.98 -9.45
C GLU A 116 10.22 -1.36 -8.16
N LEU A 117 9.55 -1.38 -7.00
CA LEU A 117 10.15 -1.82 -5.74
C LEU A 117 10.37 -3.32 -5.67
N VAL A 118 9.51 -4.10 -6.33
CA VAL A 118 9.48 -5.57 -6.22
C VAL A 118 10.83 -6.23 -6.48
N PRO A 119 11.53 -5.93 -7.61
CA PRO A 119 12.81 -6.58 -7.93
C PRO A 119 13.91 -6.28 -6.94
N HIS A 120 13.81 -5.17 -6.18
CA HIS A 120 14.80 -4.77 -5.19
C HIS A 120 14.45 -5.28 -3.78
N VAL A 121 13.17 -5.47 -3.47
CA VAL A 121 12.66 -5.80 -2.14
C VAL A 121 12.56 -7.31 -1.93
N VAL A 122 11.80 -8.00 -2.78
CA VAL A 122 11.46 -9.42 -2.59
C VAL A 122 12.70 -10.32 -2.52
N PRO A 123 13.72 -10.18 -3.37
CA PRO A 123 14.92 -11.01 -3.27
C PRO A 123 15.90 -10.57 -2.17
N SER A 124 15.85 -9.31 -1.71
CA SER A 124 16.90 -8.72 -0.86
C SER A 124 16.52 -8.59 0.61
N LEU A 125 15.23 -8.48 0.92
CA LEU A 125 14.74 -8.24 2.28
C LEU A 125 14.04 -9.51 2.82
N ALA A 126 14.79 -10.27 3.61
CA ALA A 126 14.32 -11.55 4.15
C ALA A 126 13.09 -11.37 5.05
N GLY A 127 12.06 -12.21 4.82
CA GLY A 127 10.81 -12.15 5.59
C GLY A 127 9.80 -11.13 5.05
N VAL A 128 10.15 -10.34 4.04
CA VAL A 128 9.15 -9.56 3.29
C VAL A 128 8.35 -10.48 2.38
N GLN A 129 7.02 -10.40 2.47
CA GLN A 129 6.11 -11.20 1.65
C GLN A 129 5.23 -10.26 0.81
N PRO A 130 5.28 -10.35 -0.53
CA PRO A 130 4.39 -9.57 -1.36
C PRO A 130 2.97 -10.12 -1.28
N LEU A 131 2.01 -9.19 -1.18
CA LEU A 131 0.58 -9.46 -1.20
C LEU A 131 -0.08 -8.55 -2.22
N HIS A 132 -1.19 -9.00 -2.81
CA HIS A 132 -2.02 -8.20 -3.70
C HIS A 132 -3.51 -8.46 -3.44
N THR A 133 -4.36 -7.55 -3.89
CA THR A 133 -5.81 -7.72 -3.87
C THR A 133 -6.25 -8.41 -5.16
N ALA A 134 -6.97 -9.51 -5.02
CA ALA A 134 -7.35 -10.35 -6.14
C ALA A 134 -8.44 -9.72 -7.01
N ILE A 135 -8.30 -9.94 -8.32
CA ILE A 135 -9.27 -9.55 -9.35
C ILE A 135 -9.72 -10.81 -10.09
N TYR A 136 -10.99 -10.81 -10.49
CA TYR A 136 -11.54 -11.76 -11.44
C TYR A 136 -11.67 -11.08 -12.81
N GLU A 137 -11.21 -11.74 -13.86
CA GLU A 137 -11.40 -11.34 -15.26
C GLU A 137 -12.15 -12.48 -15.97
N ASP A 138 -13.18 -12.16 -16.74
CA ASP A 138 -14.01 -13.16 -17.43
C ASP A 138 -13.48 -13.55 -18.83
N GLY A 139 -12.48 -12.82 -19.34
CA GLY A 139 -11.87 -13.05 -20.65
C GLY A 139 -12.58 -12.34 -21.82
N GLU A 140 -13.77 -11.78 -21.60
CA GLU A 140 -14.55 -11.01 -22.59
C GLU A 140 -14.45 -9.49 -22.36
N GLY A 141 -13.61 -9.07 -21.41
CA GLY A 141 -13.39 -7.68 -21.05
C GLY A 141 -14.15 -7.23 -19.80
N GLY A 142 -14.88 -8.14 -19.16
CA GLY A 142 -15.45 -7.93 -17.83
C GLY A 142 -14.48 -8.32 -16.73
N PHE A 143 -14.59 -7.63 -15.60
CA PHE A 143 -13.75 -7.88 -14.44
C PHE A 143 -14.45 -7.45 -13.14
N ALA A 144 -14.00 -7.98 -12.01
CA ALA A 144 -14.52 -7.64 -10.68
C ALA A 144 -13.42 -7.70 -9.61
N PHE A 145 -13.42 -6.72 -8.69
CA PHE A 145 -12.57 -6.75 -7.50
C PHE A 145 -13.12 -7.78 -6.51
N LEU A 146 -12.29 -8.77 -6.13
CA LEU A 146 -12.72 -9.81 -5.20
C LEU A 146 -12.57 -9.42 -3.73
N HIS A 147 -11.94 -8.28 -3.44
CA HIS A 147 -11.60 -7.80 -2.09
C HIS A 147 -10.92 -8.88 -1.22
N LYS A 148 -10.14 -9.76 -1.85
CA LYS A 148 -9.38 -10.83 -1.20
C LYS A 148 -7.90 -10.55 -1.32
N VAL A 149 -7.21 -10.45 -0.20
CA VAL A 149 -5.74 -10.35 -0.18
C VAL A 149 -5.16 -11.75 -0.43
N LYS A 150 -4.24 -11.86 -1.38
CA LYS A 150 -3.56 -13.11 -1.75
C LYS A 150 -2.04 -12.92 -1.77
N PRO A 151 -1.26 -13.98 -1.47
CA PRO A 151 0.17 -13.99 -1.72
C PRO A 151 0.51 -13.73 -3.18
N GLY A 152 1.63 -13.05 -3.41
CA GLY A 152 2.15 -12.77 -4.74
C GLY A 152 2.03 -11.30 -5.13
N ILE A 153 2.40 -11.02 -6.37
CA ILE A 153 2.59 -9.68 -6.90
C ILE A 153 1.53 -9.48 -7.97
N CYS A 154 0.93 -8.29 -8.02
CA CYS A 154 0.05 -7.98 -9.12
C CYS A 154 0.87 -7.78 -10.41
N GLU A 155 0.52 -8.51 -11.46
CA GLU A 155 1.25 -8.43 -12.74
C GLU A 155 0.83 -7.23 -13.60
N ARG A 156 -0.32 -6.60 -13.30
CA ARG A 156 -0.91 -5.55 -14.15
C ARG A 156 -1.48 -4.40 -13.32
N SER A 157 -1.28 -3.17 -13.77
CA SER A 157 -1.99 -2.02 -13.21
C SER A 157 -3.46 -2.06 -13.61
N HIS A 158 -4.34 -1.83 -12.64
CA HIS A 158 -5.79 -1.86 -12.82
C HIS A 158 -6.40 -0.48 -13.05
N GLY A 159 -5.59 0.55 -13.33
CA GLY A 159 -6.09 1.91 -13.53
C GLY A 159 -7.12 2.02 -14.66
N LEU A 160 -6.89 1.32 -15.78
CA LEU A 160 -7.83 1.31 -16.91
C LEU A 160 -9.13 0.56 -16.60
N TYR A 161 -9.07 -0.46 -15.74
CA TYR A 161 -10.26 -1.13 -15.24
C TYR A 161 -11.11 -0.17 -14.39
N VAL A 162 -10.48 0.56 -13.46
CA VAL A 162 -11.20 1.57 -12.67
C VAL A 162 -11.84 2.63 -13.58
N ALA A 163 -11.13 3.08 -14.62
CA ALA A 163 -11.67 4.01 -15.61
C ALA A 163 -12.89 3.46 -16.37
N GLN A 164 -12.88 2.16 -16.73
CA GLN A 164 -14.01 1.48 -17.36
C GLN A 164 -15.23 1.40 -16.43
N ILE A 165 -15.05 1.05 -15.15
CA ILE A 165 -16.13 1.09 -14.15
C ILE A 165 -16.69 2.51 -13.98
N ALA A 166 -15.83 3.52 -14.01
CA ALA A 166 -16.25 4.92 -13.91
C ALA A 166 -17.05 5.41 -15.14
N GLY A 167 -17.19 4.58 -16.19
CA GLY A 167 -17.92 4.91 -17.39
C GLY A 167 -17.17 5.85 -18.33
N MET A 168 -15.83 5.84 -18.30
CA MET A 168 -15.05 6.59 -19.29
C MET A 168 -15.36 6.05 -20.72
N PRO A 169 -15.47 6.94 -21.73
CA PRO A 169 -15.77 6.51 -23.09
C PRO A 169 -14.75 5.51 -23.63
N ASP A 170 -15.22 4.51 -24.37
CA ASP A 170 -14.37 3.45 -24.94
C ASP A 170 -13.23 4.00 -25.80
N GLU A 171 -13.47 5.08 -26.56
CA GLU A 171 -12.43 5.73 -27.37
C GLU A 171 -11.25 6.26 -26.52
N VAL A 172 -11.54 6.75 -25.31
CA VAL A 172 -10.51 7.22 -24.37
C VAL A 172 -9.75 6.03 -23.78
N LEU A 173 -10.45 4.96 -23.42
CA LEU A 173 -9.84 3.73 -22.90
C LEU A 173 -8.95 3.07 -23.96
N GLU A 174 -9.41 2.99 -25.21
CA GLU A 174 -8.65 2.48 -26.34
C GLU A 174 -7.38 3.31 -26.59
N THR A 175 -7.52 4.64 -26.62
CA THR A 175 -6.37 5.54 -26.74
C THR A 175 -5.37 5.33 -25.60
N ALA A 176 -5.86 5.19 -24.37
CA ALA A 176 -5.01 4.94 -23.21
C ALA A 176 -4.31 3.58 -23.27
N ARG A 177 -4.98 2.52 -23.75
CA ARG A 177 -4.39 1.18 -23.99
C ARG A 177 -3.29 1.23 -25.06
N GLN A 178 -3.49 2.00 -26.13
CA GLN A 178 -2.50 2.18 -27.19
C GLN A 178 -1.30 3.01 -26.72
N PHE A 179 -1.54 4.04 -25.91
CA PHE A 179 -0.49 4.88 -25.37
C PHE A 179 0.31 4.18 -24.26
N ALA A 180 -0.33 3.31 -23.47
CA ALA A 180 0.30 2.60 -22.36
C ALA A 180 1.58 1.93 -22.86
N ILE A 181 2.69 2.62 -22.61
CA ILE A 181 4.03 2.22 -23.04
C ILE A 181 4.22 0.81 -22.51
N ARG A 182 4.47 -0.15 -23.41
CA ARG A 182 4.91 -1.50 -23.04
C ARG A 182 6.05 -1.34 -22.03
N ARG A 183 5.77 -1.47 -20.74
CA ARG A 183 6.82 -1.50 -19.72
C ARG A 183 7.59 -2.78 -20.01
N CYS A 184 8.80 -2.60 -20.54
CA CYS A 184 9.71 -3.68 -20.88
C CYS A 184 9.82 -4.64 -19.70
N SER A 185 9.53 -5.91 -19.96
CA SER A 185 10.03 -7.02 -19.18
C SER A 185 11.56 -6.91 -19.12
N VAL A 186 12.11 -6.68 -17.94
CA VAL A 186 13.51 -6.96 -17.61
C VAL A 186 13.51 -7.81 -16.36
#